data_AF-A0A0T5X7M8-F1
#
_entry.id   AF-A0A0T5X7M8-F1
#
_cell.length_a   1.000
_cell.length_b   1.000
_cell.length_c   1.000
_cell.angle_alpha   90.00
_cell.angle_beta   90.00
_cell.angle_gamma   90.00
#
_symmetry.space_group_name_H-M   'P 1'
#
loop_
_entity.id
_entity.type
_entity.pdbx_description
1 polymer ?
#
loop_
_entity_poly.entity_id
_entity_poly.type
_entity_poly.pdbx_seq_one_letter_code
_entity_poly.pdbx_strand_id
1 'polypeptide(L)'
;MNKVILLQIVSNFISEILKFFCSSHVRTLAEIEDELFRMTKAFIREIVKAYLELADEAILKDKTSRKQRGLVVERRDDKRSVYTIFGDISFDRTYYFDKSHDKYVYPLDEALGLDKYERISKTVTVKLVETAGQVSYAKSSSNVTSGELSKQTVKNKIHSLNLEALKTKVPEKRSAHVLHIDADEDHVSLQEGRSTNLPLICIYEGTFKEGSKNRCINPIYMSGYGKDADEFWLEVTDRIYDLYDPEDIKDIYIHGDGANWIRQGINWLPESKLVLDKFHLNKAILESTARQPEKRRYIYRAINTNDLNSFKKISFEMLNDALDEKERRRIKDFRRYITNNWQSITIRNEEDCGSSSPEGHVSHVLSSRLSSRPMAWSRKGLKAMSALRAYICSGGKVTSEQVKKKDQEGENADKRHKFTLNLGDIFGSVASELGCITVLKTGKVTPLYTSLKGICHSGFDF
;
A
#
# COMPACT_ATOMS: atom_id res chain seq x y z
N MET A 1 10.41 6.09 43.44
CA MET A 1 9.02 5.97 42.98
C MET A 1 8.97 5.24 41.63
N ASN A 2 9.69 5.75 40.64
CA ASN A 2 9.74 5.27 39.25
C ASN A 2 10.15 3.80 39.05
N LYS A 3 11.24 3.40 39.71
CA LYS A 3 11.72 2.02 39.74
C LYS A 3 10.70 1.03 40.31
N VAL A 4 10.02 1.43 41.39
CA VAL A 4 9.05 0.59 42.12
C VAL A 4 7.85 0.29 41.24
N ILE A 5 7.36 1.27 40.47
CA ILE A 5 6.23 1.09 39.55
C ILE A 5 6.57 0.05 38.47
N LEU A 6 7.75 0.15 37.84
CA LEU A 6 8.19 -0.82 36.83
C LEU A 6 8.32 -2.25 37.41
N LEU A 7 8.94 -2.39 38.59
CA LEU A 7 9.05 -3.67 39.28
C LEU A 7 7.68 -4.26 39.64
N GLN A 8 6.73 -3.42 40.05
CA GLN A 8 5.37 -3.85 40.37
C GLN A 8 4.65 -4.35 39.12
N ILE A 9 4.76 -3.65 37.99
CA ILE A 9 4.15 -4.08 36.72
C ILE A 9 4.69 -5.45 36.30
N VAL A 10 6.01 -5.65 36.35
CA VAL A 10 6.63 -6.94 36.00
C VAL A 10 6.24 -8.04 36.99
N SER A 11 6.29 -7.77 38.29
CA SER A 11 5.93 -8.75 39.33
C SER A 11 4.46 -9.17 39.24
N ASN A 12 3.56 -8.22 38.94
CA ASN A 12 2.14 -8.50 38.73
C ASN A 12 1.95 -9.42 37.52
N PHE A 13 2.57 -9.11 36.39
CA PHE A 13 2.48 -9.93 35.18
C PHE A 13 2.96 -11.37 35.41
N ILE A 14 4.12 -11.54 36.05
CA ILE A 14 4.65 -12.87 36.39
C ILE A 14 3.67 -13.60 37.32
N SER A 15 3.14 -12.91 38.34
CA SER A 15 2.19 -13.50 39.28
C SER A 15 0.89 -13.93 38.60
N GLU A 16 0.36 -13.12 37.68
CA GLU A 16 -0.85 -13.46 36.93
C GLU A 16 -0.62 -14.68 36.04
N ILE A 17 0.52 -14.75 35.32
CA ILE A 17 0.87 -15.93 34.49
C ILE A 17 0.92 -17.18 35.36
N LEU A 18 1.61 -17.13 36.50
CA LEU A 18 1.72 -18.28 37.40
C LEU A 18 0.35 -18.71 37.93
N LYS A 19 -0.51 -17.75 38.32
CA LYS A 19 -1.89 -18.04 38.75
C LYS A 19 -2.72 -18.71 37.66
N PHE A 20 -2.57 -18.28 36.40
CA PHE A 20 -3.28 -18.88 35.27
C PHE A 20 -2.96 -20.38 35.12
N PHE A 21 -1.69 -20.75 35.28
CA PHE A 21 -1.21 -22.14 35.19
C PHE A 21 -1.40 -22.96 36.46
N CYS A 22 -1.57 -22.34 37.63
CA CYS A 22 -1.82 -23.06 38.89
C CYS A 22 -3.25 -23.61 39.05
N SER A 23 -4.11 -23.53 38.02
CA SER A 23 -5.46 -24.10 38.08
C SER A 23 -5.44 -25.62 38.20
N SER A 24 -6.38 -26.19 38.96
CA SER A 24 -6.51 -27.64 39.17
C SER A 24 -6.90 -28.44 37.92
N HIS A 25 -7.34 -27.76 36.87
CA HIS A 25 -7.70 -28.37 35.59
C HIS A 25 -6.60 -28.09 34.56
N VAL A 26 -6.30 -29.10 33.72
CA VAL A 26 -5.39 -28.96 32.58
C VAL A 26 -6.03 -28.02 31.56
N ARG A 27 -5.31 -26.96 31.19
CA ARG A 27 -5.73 -25.99 30.17
C ARG A 27 -5.56 -26.58 28.78
N THR A 28 -6.48 -26.27 27.88
CA THR A 28 -6.31 -26.57 26.45
C THR A 28 -5.29 -25.62 25.82
N LEU A 29 -4.70 -26.02 24.70
CA LEU A 29 -3.76 -25.15 23.99
C LEU A 29 -4.40 -23.83 23.55
N ALA A 30 -5.64 -23.86 23.07
CA ALA A 30 -6.39 -22.66 22.66
C ALA A 30 -6.58 -21.67 23.83
N GLU A 31 -6.94 -22.16 25.02
CA GLU A 31 -7.06 -21.31 26.21
C GLU A 31 -5.71 -20.68 26.60
N ILE A 32 -4.62 -21.43 26.46
CA ILE A 32 -3.26 -20.92 26.74
C ILE A 32 -2.90 -19.80 25.77
N GLU A 33 -3.11 -20.01 24.47
CA GLU A 33 -2.81 -19.03 23.42
C GLU A 33 -3.59 -17.72 23.62
N ASP A 34 -4.91 -17.81 23.79
CA ASP A 34 -5.79 -16.64 23.93
C ASP A 34 -5.48 -15.85 25.20
N GLU A 35 -5.37 -16.54 26.34
CA GLU A 35 -5.19 -15.87 27.63
C GLU A 35 -3.78 -15.27 27.76
N LEU A 36 -2.73 -16.00 27.38
CA LEU A 36 -1.37 -15.45 27.41
C LEU A 36 -1.21 -14.28 26.45
N PHE A 37 -1.85 -14.33 25.27
CA PHE A 37 -1.86 -13.21 24.34
C PHE A 37 -2.51 -11.96 24.97
N ARG A 38 -3.68 -12.12 25.61
CA ARG A 38 -4.39 -11.05 26.31
C ARG A 38 -3.55 -10.44 27.43
N MET A 39 -2.97 -11.28 28.29
CA MET A 39 -2.14 -10.86 29.42
C MET A 39 -0.89 -10.13 28.93
N THR A 40 -0.22 -10.66 27.90
CA THR A 40 0.99 -10.05 27.33
C THR A 40 0.69 -8.69 26.71
N LYS A 41 -0.43 -8.53 25.98
CA LYS A 41 -0.83 -7.21 25.46
C LYS A 41 -1.13 -6.21 26.57
N ALA A 42 -1.82 -6.63 27.63
CA ALA A 42 -2.08 -5.77 28.78
C ALA A 42 -0.76 -5.32 29.45
N PHE A 43 0.14 -6.26 29.72
CA PHE A 43 1.45 -6.00 30.30
C PHE A 43 2.29 -5.03 29.46
N ILE A 44 2.38 -5.24 28.14
CA ILE A 44 3.13 -4.35 27.23
C ILE A 44 2.56 -2.93 27.28
N ARG A 45 1.22 -2.78 27.28
CA ARG A 45 0.60 -1.45 27.37
C ARG A 45 0.96 -0.72 28.66
N GLU A 46 0.94 -1.42 29.79
CA GLU A 46 1.32 -0.84 31.09
C GLU A 46 2.81 -0.48 31.15
N ILE A 47 3.70 -1.34 30.64
CA ILE A 47 5.13 -1.03 30.57
C ILE A 47 5.40 0.17 29.66
N VAL A 48 4.78 0.22 28.48
CA VAL A 48 4.98 1.32 27.55
C VAL A 48 4.42 2.61 28.16
N LYS A 49 3.24 2.58 28.78
CA LYS A 49 2.70 3.73 29.52
C LYS A 49 3.70 4.24 30.57
N ALA A 50 4.20 3.34 31.42
CA ALA A 50 5.17 3.69 32.45
C ALA A 50 6.44 4.30 31.83
N TYR A 51 6.98 3.72 30.75
CA TYR A 51 8.12 4.29 30.04
C TYR A 51 7.86 5.73 29.57
N LEU A 52 6.69 6.01 29.00
CA LEU A 52 6.33 7.33 28.49
C LEU A 52 6.25 8.37 29.62
N GLU A 53 5.60 8.02 30.74
CA GLU A 53 5.48 8.91 31.91
C GLU A 53 6.83 9.13 32.60
N LEU A 54 7.69 8.10 32.63
CA LEU A 54 9.07 8.22 33.12
C LEU A 54 9.94 9.12 32.25
N ALA A 55 9.77 9.03 30.93
CA ALA A 55 10.44 9.91 29.99
C ALA A 55 9.99 11.36 30.18
N ASP A 56 8.69 11.62 30.37
CA ASP A 56 8.18 12.97 30.69
C ASP A 56 8.79 13.50 31.99
N GLU A 57 8.80 12.68 33.03
CA GLU A 57 9.33 13.08 34.33
C GLU A 57 10.84 13.35 34.28
N ALA A 58 11.58 12.59 33.47
CA ALA A 58 13.00 12.86 33.24
C ALA A 58 13.21 14.22 32.56
N ILE A 59 12.41 14.57 31.54
CA ILE A 59 12.42 15.90 30.91
C ILE A 59 12.08 16.99 31.95
N LEU A 60 11.05 16.75 32.77
CA LEU A 60 10.61 17.69 33.80
C LEU A 60 11.70 17.95 34.84
N LYS A 61 12.42 16.91 35.29
CA LYS A 61 13.48 17.00 36.31
C LYS A 61 14.76 17.63 35.79
N ASP A 62 15.06 17.50 34.50
CA ASP A 62 16.23 18.12 33.87
C ASP A 62 16.05 19.65 33.69
N LYS A 63 16.10 20.37 34.80
CA LYS A 63 15.98 21.84 34.85
C LYS A 63 17.04 22.53 33.99
N THR A 64 18.25 21.97 33.90
CA THR A 64 19.38 22.57 33.18
C THR A 64 19.11 22.54 31.68
N SER A 65 18.80 21.38 31.11
CA SER A 65 18.47 21.23 29.70
C SER A 65 17.23 22.06 29.32
N ARG A 66 16.19 22.07 30.17
CA ARG A 66 14.99 22.87 29.91
C ARG A 66 15.28 24.37 29.85
N LYS A 67 16.09 24.90 30.78
CA LYS A 67 16.47 26.32 30.76
C LYS A 67 17.29 26.68 29.53
N GLN A 68 18.26 25.83 29.15
CA GLN A 68 19.08 26.03 27.94
C GLN A 68 18.22 26.06 26.66
N ARG A 69 17.11 25.33 26.64
CA ARG A 69 16.16 25.26 25.52
C ARG A 69 15.04 26.29 25.56
N GLY A 70 14.97 27.11 26.62
CA GLY A 70 13.89 28.09 26.80
C GLY A 70 12.53 27.49 27.17
N LEU A 71 12.49 26.25 27.68
CA LEU A 71 11.25 25.53 28.01
C LEU A 71 10.74 25.87 29.41
N VAL A 72 9.54 26.44 29.47
CA VAL A 72 8.81 26.76 30.71
C VAL A 72 7.61 25.84 30.86
N VAL A 73 7.42 25.27 32.05
CA VAL A 73 6.28 24.39 32.35
C VAL A 73 5.02 25.25 32.45
N GLU A 74 4.00 24.92 31.67
CA GLU A 74 2.72 25.63 31.64
C GLU A 74 1.62 24.83 32.34
N ARG A 75 1.52 23.54 32.02
CA ARG A 75 0.51 22.64 32.59
C ARG A 75 1.05 21.23 32.69
N ARG A 76 0.64 20.53 33.74
CA ARG A 76 1.01 19.13 34.00
C ARG A 76 -0.18 18.21 33.79
N ASP A 77 0.13 16.93 33.66
CA ASP A 77 -0.83 15.83 33.67
C ASP A 77 -1.86 15.94 32.52
N ASP A 78 -1.40 16.42 31.37
CA ASP A 78 -2.20 16.46 30.15
C ASP A 78 -2.33 15.06 29.56
N LYS A 79 -3.56 14.56 29.50
CA LYS A 79 -3.84 13.22 28.98
C LYS A 79 -3.63 13.16 27.46
N ARG A 80 -2.86 12.17 27.01
CA ARG A 80 -2.81 11.72 25.61
C ARG A 80 -3.22 10.25 25.54
N SER A 81 -3.90 9.86 24.46
CA SER A 81 -3.99 8.44 24.08
C SER A 81 -3.55 8.21 22.65
N VAL A 82 -2.81 7.11 22.43
CA VAL A 82 -2.35 6.65 21.13
C VAL A 82 -2.66 5.17 20.96
N TYR A 83 -3.38 4.84 19.90
CA TYR A 83 -3.64 3.48 19.48
C TYR A 83 -2.41 2.87 18.80
N THR A 84 -1.89 1.80 19.38
CA THR A 84 -0.69 1.09 18.91
C THR A 84 -1.03 -0.34 18.47
N ILE A 85 -0.02 -1.09 18.00
CA ILE A 85 -0.20 -2.52 17.69
C ILE A 85 -0.56 -3.35 18.93
N PHE A 86 -0.31 -2.82 20.12
CA PHE A 86 -0.64 -3.44 21.39
C PHE A 86 -2.03 -3.02 21.91
N GLY A 87 -2.71 -2.09 21.22
CA GLY A 87 -3.97 -1.46 21.64
C GLY A 87 -3.76 -0.01 22.08
N ASP A 88 -4.82 0.57 22.65
CA ASP A 88 -4.82 1.96 23.13
C ASP A 88 -3.94 2.14 24.37
N ILE A 89 -3.07 3.14 24.34
CA ILE A 89 -2.18 3.51 25.45
C ILE A 89 -2.44 4.96 25.82
N SER A 90 -3.00 5.16 27.02
CA SER A 90 -3.24 6.47 27.61
C SER A 90 -2.16 6.80 28.65
N PHE A 91 -1.57 7.98 28.54
CA PHE A 91 -0.49 8.45 29.41
C PHE A 91 -0.62 9.96 29.66
N ASP A 92 -0.05 10.39 30.78
CA ASP A 92 0.06 11.80 31.13
C ASP A 92 1.38 12.39 30.65
N ARG A 93 1.37 13.67 30.30
CA ARG A 93 2.54 14.41 29.81
C ARG A 93 2.49 15.87 30.22
N THR A 94 3.63 16.54 30.18
CA THR A 94 3.75 17.95 30.55
C THR A 94 3.72 18.86 29.32
N TYR A 95 2.95 19.95 29.42
CA TYR A 95 2.82 21.00 28.41
C TYR A 95 3.76 22.16 28.73
N TYR A 96 4.47 22.65 27.71
CA TYR A 96 5.49 23.68 27.87
C TYR A 96 5.27 24.84 26.91
N PHE A 97 5.70 26.02 27.34
CA PHE A 97 5.94 27.17 26.48
C PHE A 97 7.44 27.22 26.12
N ASP A 98 7.73 27.21 24.83
CA ASP A 98 9.06 27.34 24.27
C ASP A 98 9.31 28.81 23.92
N LYS A 99 10.04 29.48 24.81
CA LYS A 99 10.39 30.90 24.66
C LYS A 99 11.28 31.17 23.46
N SER A 100 12.06 30.19 23.03
CA SER A 100 13.01 30.33 21.93
C SER A 100 12.29 30.44 20.58
N HIS A 101 11.08 29.87 20.49
CA HIS A 101 10.30 29.76 19.26
C HIS A 101 8.89 30.34 19.38
N ASP A 102 8.56 30.98 20.50
CA ASP A 102 7.24 31.57 20.81
C ASP A 102 6.06 30.63 20.51
N LYS A 103 6.17 29.39 20.96
CA LYS A 103 5.17 28.35 20.70
C LYS A 103 4.97 27.45 21.91
N TYR A 104 3.81 26.82 21.97
CA TYR A 104 3.58 25.76 22.93
C TYR A 104 3.88 24.38 22.36
N VAL A 105 4.50 23.53 23.17
CA VAL A 105 5.00 22.23 22.75
C VAL A 105 4.78 21.15 23.80
N TYR A 106 4.76 19.90 23.34
CA TYR A 106 4.90 18.72 24.17
C TYR A 106 6.25 18.06 23.86
N PRO A 107 7.30 18.33 24.65
CA PRO A 107 8.64 17.77 24.48
C PRO A 107 8.67 16.25 24.33
N LEU A 108 7.85 15.54 25.13
CA LEU A 108 7.71 14.09 25.04
C LEU A 108 7.21 13.65 23.66
N ASP A 109 6.20 14.33 23.11
CA ASP A 109 5.66 14.00 21.79
C ASP A 109 6.72 14.16 20.69
N GLU A 110 7.49 15.25 20.75
CA GLU A 110 8.57 15.54 19.80
C GLU A 110 9.66 14.46 19.86
N ALA A 111 10.06 14.07 21.07
CA ALA A 111 11.05 13.00 21.29
C ALA A 111 10.58 11.64 20.76
N LEU A 112 9.29 11.35 20.86
CA LEU A 112 8.67 10.11 20.36
C LEU A 112 8.30 10.16 18.87
N GLY A 113 8.42 11.33 18.23
CA GLY A 113 7.96 11.54 16.85
C GLY A 113 6.45 11.42 16.67
N LEU A 114 5.68 11.73 17.72
CA LEU A 114 4.22 11.72 17.71
C LEU A 114 3.67 13.02 17.11
N ASP A 115 2.89 12.88 16.06
CA ASP A 115 2.33 14.02 15.34
C ASP A 115 1.19 14.68 16.15
N LYS A 116 1.04 16.00 16.02
CA LYS A 116 -0.03 16.76 16.70
C LYS A 116 -1.40 16.18 16.34
N TYR A 117 -2.26 16.00 17.35
CA TYR A 117 -3.61 15.42 17.23
C TYR A 117 -3.69 13.99 16.69
N GLU A 118 -2.57 13.35 16.35
CA GLU A 118 -2.57 12.00 15.82
C GLU A 118 -2.77 11.00 16.96
N ARG A 119 -3.80 10.16 16.81
CA ARG A 119 -4.25 9.19 17.83
C ARG A 119 -3.91 7.76 17.45
N ILE A 120 -3.30 7.53 16.29
CA ILE A 120 -2.97 6.20 15.79
C ILE A 120 -1.49 6.19 15.43
N SER A 121 -0.76 5.19 15.91
CA SER A 121 0.66 5.08 15.59
C SER A 121 0.89 4.92 14.09
N LYS A 122 2.08 5.35 13.63
CA LYS A 122 2.49 5.20 12.22
C LYS A 122 2.46 3.73 11.81
N THR A 123 2.93 2.82 12.67
CA THR A 123 2.91 1.37 12.42
C THR A 123 1.50 0.82 12.20
N VAL A 124 0.53 1.20 13.03
CA VAL A 124 -0.87 0.76 12.84
C VAL A 124 -1.44 1.36 11.56
N THR A 125 -1.17 2.64 11.29
CA THR A 125 -1.65 3.31 10.08
C THR A 125 -1.13 2.62 8.81
N VAL A 126 0.16 2.29 8.76
CA VAL A 126 0.77 1.53 7.64
C VAL A 126 0.06 0.20 7.43
N LYS A 127 -0.08 -0.62 8.49
CA LYS A 127 -0.75 -1.92 8.40
C LYS A 127 -2.20 -1.79 7.92
N LEU A 128 -2.94 -0.80 8.41
CA LEU A 128 -4.33 -0.56 7.99
C LEU A 128 -4.43 -0.18 6.52
N VAL A 129 -3.56 0.72 6.05
CA VAL A 129 -3.52 1.20 4.66
C VAL A 129 -3.19 0.04 3.73
N GLU A 130 -2.11 -0.69 4.01
CA GLU A 130 -1.63 -1.81 3.20
C GLU A 130 -2.69 -2.91 3.10
N THR A 131 -3.27 -3.29 4.23
CA THR A 131 -4.36 -4.28 4.29
C THR A 131 -5.60 -3.80 3.53
N ALA A 132 -5.96 -2.51 3.65
CA ALA A 132 -7.10 -1.92 2.94
C ALA A 132 -6.91 -1.84 1.42
N GLY A 133 -5.66 -1.90 0.95
CA GLY A 133 -5.33 -2.12 -0.45
C GLY A 133 -5.89 -3.45 -0.95
N GLN A 134 -5.91 -4.51 -0.13
CA GLN A 134 -6.36 -5.85 -0.55
C GLN A 134 -7.82 -6.16 -0.16
N VAL A 135 -8.31 -5.60 0.94
CA VAL A 135 -9.65 -5.90 1.46
C VAL A 135 -10.47 -4.64 1.75
N SER A 136 -11.75 -4.81 2.12
CA SER A 136 -12.61 -3.68 2.51
C SER A 136 -12.09 -2.96 3.75
N TYR A 137 -12.47 -1.69 3.93
CA TYR A 137 -12.05 -0.91 5.11
C TYR A 137 -12.43 -1.56 6.44
N ALA A 138 -13.60 -2.18 6.52
CA ALA A 138 -14.03 -2.92 7.70
C ALA A 138 -13.18 -4.17 7.94
N LYS A 139 -12.86 -4.92 6.88
CA LYS A 139 -11.96 -6.09 6.99
C LYS A 139 -10.54 -5.69 7.35
N SER A 140 -10.03 -4.57 6.84
CA SER A 140 -8.72 -4.04 7.24
C SER A 140 -8.68 -3.75 8.74
N SER A 141 -9.68 -3.04 9.27
CA SER A 141 -9.81 -2.84 10.72
C SER A 141 -9.92 -4.17 11.49
N SER A 142 -10.73 -5.11 11.02
CA SER A 142 -10.88 -6.42 11.66
C SER A 142 -9.55 -7.19 11.71
N ASN A 143 -8.78 -7.17 10.63
CA ASN A 143 -7.54 -7.94 10.51
C ASN A 143 -6.41 -7.32 11.33
N VAL A 144 -6.36 -5.98 11.40
CA VAL A 144 -5.22 -5.26 12.02
C VAL A 144 -5.48 -4.91 13.48
N THR A 145 -6.73 -4.60 13.82
CA THR A 145 -7.11 -4.05 15.14
C THR A 145 -8.29 -4.79 15.77
N SER A 146 -8.64 -5.98 15.29
CA SER A 146 -9.78 -6.75 15.77
C SER A 146 -11.10 -5.96 15.78
N GLY A 147 -11.25 -4.98 14.88
CA GLY A 147 -12.44 -4.13 14.78
C GLY A 147 -12.45 -2.88 15.66
N GLU A 148 -11.46 -2.67 16.53
CA GLU A 148 -11.43 -1.54 17.48
C GLU A 148 -11.41 -0.16 16.80
N LEU A 149 -10.78 -0.05 15.62
CA LEU A 149 -10.82 1.17 14.82
C LEU A 149 -11.94 1.11 13.77
N SER A 150 -12.71 2.18 13.60
CA SER A 150 -13.81 2.16 12.64
C SER A 150 -13.33 2.03 11.18
N LYS A 151 -14.18 1.48 10.30
CA LYS A 151 -13.96 1.52 8.84
C LYS A 151 -13.77 2.95 8.31
N GLN A 152 -14.39 3.94 8.97
CA GLN A 152 -14.27 5.35 8.62
C GLN A 152 -12.87 5.89 8.94
N THR A 153 -12.26 5.43 10.03
CA THR A 153 -10.87 5.72 10.37
C THR A 153 -9.94 5.24 9.27
N VAL A 154 -10.09 3.98 8.83
CA VAL A 154 -9.30 3.41 7.72
C VAL A 154 -9.47 4.22 6.44
N LYS A 155 -10.72 4.54 6.07
CA LYS A 155 -11.04 5.41 4.93
C LYS A 155 -10.30 6.74 5.01
N ASN A 156 -10.34 7.40 6.17
CA ASN A 156 -9.69 8.70 6.35
C ASN A 156 -8.16 8.61 6.19
N LYS A 157 -7.54 7.52 6.65
CA LYS A 157 -6.10 7.27 6.46
C LYS A 157 -5.70 7.05 5.01
N ILE A 158 -6.50 6.29 4.25
CA ILE A 158 -6.33 6.18 2.79
C ILE A 158 -6.45 7.54 2.13
N HIS A 159 -7.48 8.32 2.48
CA HIS A 159 -7.73 9.63 1.90
C HIS A 159 -6.62 10.65 2.22
N SER A 160 -5.81 10.43 3.25
CA SER A 160 -4.71 11.32 3.65
C SER A 160 -3.33 10.85 3.18
N LEU A 161 -3.25 9.83 2.32
CA LEU A 161 -1.96 9.35 1.80
C LEU A 161 -1.24 10.44 1.01
N ASN A 162 0.08 10.51 1.20
CA ASN A 162 0.94 11.29 0.33
C ASN A 162 1.16 10.52 -0.98
N LEU A 163 0.32 10.79 -1.98
CA LEU A 163 0.35 10.07 -3.25
C LEU A 163 1.66 10.25 -4.01
N GLU A 164 2.32 11.40 -3.87
CA GLU A 164 3.63 11.66 -4.50
C GLU A 164 4.73 10.73 -3.98
N ALA A 165 4.59 10.29 -2.72
CA ALA A 165 5.53 9.36 -2.09
C ALA A 165 5.23 7.87 -2.44
N LEU A 166 4.12 7.57 -3.13
CA LEU A 166 3.77 6.21 -3.57
C LEU A 166 4.49 5.85 -4.88
N LYS A 167 5.82 5.92 -4.86
CA LYS A 167 6.68 5.57 -5.99
C LYS A 167 7.68 4.50 -5.55
N THR A 168 7.82 3.43 -6.33
CA THR A 168 8.84 2.41 -6.04
C THR A 168 10.22 2.96 -6.38
N LYS A 169 11.11 3.08 -5.41
CA LYS A 169 12.48 3.52 -5.67
C LYS A 169 13.31 2.32 -6.09
N VAL A 170 14.10 2.48 -7.15
CA VAL A 170 15.15 1.53 -7.52
C VAL A 170 16.50 2.14 -7.09
N PRO A 171 17.42 1.36 -6.47
CA PRO A 171 18.71 1.89 -6.04
C PRO A 171 19.56 2.35 -7.23
N GLU A 172 19.48 1.60 -8.33
CA GLU A 172 20.14 1.86 -9.60
C GLU A 172 19.11 1.67 -10.72
N LYS A 173 19.29 2.45 -11.79
CA LYS A 173 18.50 2.28 -13.01
C LYS A 173 18.75 0.90 -13.61
N ARG A 174 17.72 0.32 -14.20
CA ARG A 174 17.81 -0.98 -14.86
C ARG A 174 18.20 -0.79 -16.32
N SER A 175 18.91 -1.77 -16.84
CA SER A 175 19.18 -1.92 -18.27
C SER A 175 18.12 -2.85 -18.88
N ALA A 176 17.40 -2.36 -19.89
CA ALA A 176 16.38 -3.14 -20.60
C ALA A 176 16.36 -2.77 -22.09
N HIS A 177 16.59 -3.75 -22.97
CA HIS A 177 16.59 -3.51 -24.42
C HIS A 177 15.20 -3.32 -25.02
N VAL A 178 14.19 -3.96 -24.43
CA VAL A 178 12.80 -3.89 -24.88
C VAL A 178 11.92 -3.59 -23.67
N LEU A 179 11.06 -2.59 -23.82
CA LEU A 179 10.02 -2.29 -22.85
C LEU A 179 8.63 -2.51 -23.47
N HIS A 180 7.73 -3.04 -22.65
CA HIS A 180 6.34 -3.19 -22.99
C HIS A 180 5.50 -2.33 -22.06
N ILE A 181 4.48 -1.68 -22.62
CA ILE A 181 3.54 -0.82 -21.90
C ILE A 181 2.13 -1.31 -22.22
N ASP A 182 1.49 -1.99 -21.27
CA ASP A 182 0.08 -2.39 -21.38
C ASP A 182 -0.80 -1.27 -20.83
N ALA A 183 -1.69 -0.72 -21.67
CA ALA A 183 -2.60 0.36 -21.32
C ALA A 183 -4.06 -0.05 -21.55
N ASP A 184 -4.90 0.16 -20.53
CA ASP A 184 -6.33 -0.13 -20.55
C ASP A 184 -7.04 0.63 -19.41
N GLU A 185 -8.36 0.49 -19.25
CA GLU A 185 -9.15 1.21 -18.25
C GLU A 185 -10.22 0.34 -17.57
N ASP A 186 -10.50 0.64 -16.30
CA ASP A 186 -11.67 0.11 -15.59
C ASP A 186 -12.81 1.15 -15.58
N HIS A 187 -14.04 0.69 -15.42
CA HIS A 187 -15.21 1.54 -15.23
C HIS A 187 -15.70 1.44 -13.79
N VAL A 188 -15.50 2.52 -13.01
CA VAL A 188 -15.77 2.52 -11.56
C VAL A 188 -16.95 3.43 -11.22
N SER A 189 -17.89 2.92 -10.42
CA SER A 189 -19.05 3.68 -9.95
C SER A 189 -18.67 4.72 -8.89
N LEU A 190 -19.16 5.96 -9.06
CA LEU A 190 -19.04 7.02 -8.06
C LEU A 190 -20.28 7.10 -7.16
N GLN A 191 -20.11 7.65 -5.96
CA GLN A 191 -21.21 7.83 -5.00
C GLN A 191 -22.31 8.79 -5.50
N GLU A 192 -21.99 9.66 -6.45
CA GLU A 192 -22.92 10.60 -7.09
C GLU A 192 -23.71 9.97 -8.27
N GLY A 193 -23.66 8.64 -8.42
CA GLY A 193 -24.47 7.89 -9.40
C GLY A 193 -23.93 7.82 -10.83
N ARG A 194 -22.76 8.43 -11.10
CA ARG A 194 -22.07 8.33 -12.40
C ARG A 194 -20.90 7.36 -12.31
N SER A 195 -20.65 6.60 -13.38
CA SER A 195 -19.39 5.86 -13.52
C SER A 195 -18.30 6.77 -14.10
N THR A 196 -17.05 6.41 -13.87
CA THR A 196 -15.89 7.10 -14.43
C THR A 196 -14.89 6.09 -14.95
N ASN A 197 -14.18 6.46 -16.02
CA ASN A 197 -13.06 5.69 -16.52
C ASN A 197 -11.88 5.83 -15.56
N LEU A 198 -11.14 4.75 -15.40
CA LEU A 198 -9.97 4.65 -14.55
C LEU A 198 -8.82 4.05 -15.35
N PRO A 199 -7.99 4.91 -15.98
CA PRO A 199 -6.83 4.46 -16.75
C PRO A 199 -5.80 3.74 -15.88
N LEU A 200 -5.23 2.67 -16.42
CA LEU A 200 -4.12 1.91 -15.88
C LEU A 200 -3.06 1.71 -16.96
N ILE A 201 -1.81 1.92 -16.58
CA ILE A 201 -0.64 1.54 -17.37
C ILE A 201 0.20 0.54 -16.57
N CYS A 202 0.70 -0.48 -17.24
CA CYS A 202 1.69 -1.44 -16.73
C CYS A 202 2.94 -1.40 -17.62
N ILE A 203 4.07 -0.99 -17.07
CA ILE A 203 5.39 -1.01 -17.73
C ILE A 203 6.12 -2.28 -17.31
N TYR A 204 6.69 -3.04 -18.25
CA TYR A 204 7.38 -4.29 -17.94
C TYR A 204 8.44 -4.68 -18.99
N GLU A 205 9.39 -5.53 -18.58
CA GLU A 205 10.60 -5.89 -19.35
C GLU A 205 10.41 -7.16 -20.22
N GLY A 206 9.16 -7.56 -20.45
CA GLY A 206 8.78 -8.82 -21.10
C GLY A 206 8.17 -9.83 -20.13
N THR A 207 8.03 -11.08 -20.58
CA THR A 207 7.34 -12.13 -19.79
C THR A 207 8.15 -13.40 -19.66
N PHE A 208 7.96 -14.11 -18.56
CA PHE A 208 8.50 -15.45 -18.34
C PHE A 208 7.39 -16.42 -17.94
N LYS A 209 7.62 -17.71 -18.18
CA LYS A 209 6.68 -18.77 -17.84
C LYS A 209 6.90 -19.27 -16.42
N GLU A 210 5.88 -19.15 -15.58
CA GLU A 210 5.81 -19.68 -14.22
C GLU A 210 4.72 -20.77 -14.17
N GLY A 211 5.13 -22.02 -14.35
CA GLY A 211 4.21 -23.16 -14.47
C GLY A 211 3.29 -23.02 -15.70
N SER A 212 1.98 -22.91 -15.47
CA SER A 212 0.98 -22.71 -16.54
C SER A 212 0.67 -21.24 -16.83
N LYS A 213 1.26 -20.30 -16.09
CA LYS A 213 0.96 -18.86 -16.21
C LYS A 213 2.17 -18.09 -16.74
N ASN A 214 1.91 -17.07 -17.55
CA ASN A 214 2.93 -16.08 -17.90
C ASN A 214 2.94 -14.97 -16.85
N ARG A 215 4.13 -14.50 -16.49
CA ARG A 215 4.35 -13.40 -15.55
C ARG A 215 5.17 -12.32 -16.21
N CYS A 216 4.82 -11.06 -15.96
CA CYS A 216 5.63 -9.93 -16.40
C CYS A 216 6.90 -9.86 -15.56
N ILE A 217 8.03 -9.55 -16.19
CA ILE A 217 9.29 -9.28 -15.53
C ILE A 217 9.23 -7.85 -15.02
N ASN A 218 9.38 -7.69 -13.70
CA ASN A 218 9.43 -6.41 -13.00
C ASN A 218 8.31 -5.39 -13.33
N PRO A 219 7.02 -5.78 -13.26
CA PRO A 219 5.93 -4.90 -13.65
C PRO A 219 5.78 -3.68 -12.74
N ILE A 220 5.63 -2.51 -13.34
CA ILE A 220 5.36 -1.24 -12.68
C ILE A 220 4.01 -0.70 -13.15
N TYR A 221 3.09 -0.52 -12.21
CA TYR A 221 1.74 -0.05 -12.47
C TYR A 221 1.58 1.42 -12.11
N MET A 222 0.81 2.13 -12.94
CA MET A 222 0.46 3.53 -12.73
C MET A 222 -1.04 3.74 -12.98
N SER A 223 -1.70 4.51 -12.12
CA SER A 223 -3.13 4.84 -12.27
C SER A 223 -3.31 6.31 -12.64
N GLY A 224 -4.06 6.56 -13.71
CA GLY A 224 -4.26 7.88 -14.30
C GLY A 224 -5.51 8.62 -13.80
N TYR A 225 -6.07 8.26 -12.64
CA TYR A 225 -7.35 8.87 -12.22
C TYR A 225 -7.24 10.38 -11.97
N GLY A 226 -8.12 11.13 -12.64
CA GLY A 226 -8.22 12.58 -12.49
C GLY A 226 -7.11 13.35 -13.18
N LYS A 227 -6.44 12.72 -14.13
CA LYS A 227 -5.45 13.30 -15.03
C LYS A 227 -6.02 13.29 -16.45
N ASP A 228 -5.67 14.28 -17.24
CA ASP A 228 -5.83 14.13 -18.68
C ASP A 228 -4.77 13.19 -19.26
N ALA A 229 -4.92 12.88 -20.55
CA ALA A 229 -4.07 11.91 -21.22
C ALA A 229 -2.61 12.40 -21.32
N ASP A 230 -2.40 13.69 -21.55
CA ASP A 230 -1.07 14.29 -21.67
C ASP A 230 -0.34 14.30 -20.32
N GLU A 231 -1.01 14.73 -19.25
CA GLU A 231 -0.48 14.68 -17.88
C GLU A 231 -0.10 13.24 -17.49
N PHE A 232 -0.95 12.27 -17.82
CA PHE A 232 -0.68 10.89 -17.46
C PHE A 232 0.49 10.28 -18.24
N TRP A 233 0.59 10.53 -19.54
CA TRP A 233 1.71 10.03 -20.35
C TRP A 233 3.04 10.73 -20.04
N LEU A 234 3.01 12.02 -19.68
CA LEU A 234 4.19 12.71 -19.17
C LEU A 234 4.74 11.99 -17.92
N GLU A 235 3.88 11.69 -16.94
CA GLU A 235 4.32 10.96 -15.75
C GLU A 235 4.83 9.54 -16.05
N VAL A 236 4.22 8.84 -17.01
CA VAL A 236 4.68 7.51 -17.45
C VAL A 236 6.07 7.60 -18.06
N THR A 237 6.32 8.64 -18.84
CA THR A 237 7.60 8.91 -19.49
C THR A 237 8.67 9.25 -18.44
N ASP A 238 8.38 10.18 -17.53
CA ASP A 238 9.25 10.49 -16.38
C ASP A 238 9.56 9.23 -15.58
N ARG A 239 8.56 8.37 -15.41
CA ARG A 239 8.70 7.14 -14.65
C ARG A 239 9.63 6.14 -15.34
N ILE A 240 9.58 6.02 -16.67
CA ILE A 240 10.52 5.20 -17.43
C ILE A 240 11.94 5.74 -17.24
N TYR A 241 12.14 7.06 -17.34
CA TYR A 241 13.45 7.67 -17.15
C TYR A 241 14.00 7.57 -15.73
N ASP A 242 13.15 7.52 -14.72
CA ASP A 242 13.55 7.24 -13.33
C ASP A 242 14.03 5.79 -13.15
N LEU A 243 13.46 4.85 -13.92
CA LEU A 243 13.64 3.42 -13.73
C LEU A 243 14.72 2.81 -14.62
N TYR A 244 14.92 3.36 -15.81
CA TYR A 244 15.71 2.77 -16.87
C TYR A 244 16.75 3.76 -17.43
N ASP A 245 17.86 3.20 -17.92
CA ASP A 245 18.79 3.95 -18.75
C ASP A 245 18.20 4.15 -20.16
N PRO A 246 17.98 5.39 -20.64
CA PRO A 246 17.46 5.63 -21.98
C PRO A 246 18.31 5.02 -23.09
N GLU A 247 19.64 4.98 -22.93
CA GLU A 247 20.55 4.55 -23.99
C GLU A 247 20.45 3.04 -24.27
N ASP A 248 19.97 2.27 -23.29
CA ASP A 248 19.84 0.83 -23.40
C ASP A 248 18.52 0.39 -24.06
N ILE A 249 17.51 1.27 -24.08
CA ILE A 249 16.18 0.97 -24.61
C ILE A 249 16.20 1.10 -26.13
N LYS A 250 15.97 -0.02 -26.82
CA LYS A 250 15.94 -0.07 -28.30
C LYS A 250 14.52 -0.03 -28.85
N ASP A 251 13.59 -0.74 -28.21
CA ASP A 251 12.21 -0.82 -28.64
C ASP A 251 11.25 -0.61 -27.46
N ILE A 252 10.17 0.14 -27.71
CA ILE A 252 9.06 0.30 -26.78
C ILE A 252 7.76 -0.10 -27.50
N TYR A 253 7.05 -1.09 -26.96
CA TYR A 253 5.76 -1.52 -27.50
C TYR A 253 4.62 -1.09 -26.57
N ILE A 254 3.70 -0.26 -27.07
CA ILE A 254 2.51 0.17 -26.35
C ILE A 254 1.33 -0.69 -26.78
N HIS A 255 0.86 -1.57 -25.90
CA HIS A 255 -0.29 -2.43 -26.12
C HIS A 255 -1.57 -1.80 -25.57
N GLY A 256 -2.66 -1.88 -26.31
CA GLY A 256 -3.96 -1.44 -25.82
C GLY A 256 -5.09 -1.62 -26.83
N ASP A 257 -6.27 -1.13 -26.47
CA ASP A 257 -7.52 -1.29 -27.24
C ASP A 257 -7.67 -0.33 -28.43
N GLY A 258 -6.74 0.62 -28.58
CA GLY A 258 -6.76 1.66 -29.60
C GLY A 258 -7.55 2.92 -29.23
N ALA A 259 -7.88 3.11 -27.94
CA ALA A 259 -8.46 4.36 -27.44
C ALA A 259 -7.54 5.56 -27.70
N ASN A 260 -8.14 6.74 -27.91
CA ASN A 260 -7.40 7.95 -28.25
C ASN A 260 -6.37 8.33 -27.17
N TRP A 261 -6.71 8.16 -25.89
CA TRP A 261 -5.76 8.45 -24.81
C TRP A 261 -4.55 7.51 -24.84
N ILE A 262 -4.71 6.24 -25.23
CA ILE A 262 -3.59 5.30 -25.37
C ILE A 262 -2.71 5.69 -26.55
N ARG A 263 -3.33 6.04 -27.69
CA ARG A 263 -2.60 6.47 -28.89
C ARG A 263 -1.73 7.70 -28.65
N GLN A 264 -2.11 8.59 -27.73
CA GLN A 264 -1.30 9.78 -27.41
C GLN A 264 0.06 9.43 -26.81
N GLY A 265 0.26 8.21 -26.29
CA GLY A 265 1.56 7.78 -25.75
C GLY A 265 2.71 7.89 -26.75
N ILE A 266 2.46 7.75 -28.05
CA ILE A 266 3.49 7.92 -29.08
C ILE A 266 4.01 9.36 -29.18
N ASN A 267 3.24 10.36 -28.75
CA ASN A 267 3.70 11.75 -28.76
C ASN A 267 4.72 12.00 -27.63
N TRP A 268 4.65 11.21 -26.56
CA TRP A 268 5.52 11.29 -25.39
C TRP A 268 6.71 10.32 -25.50
N LEU A 269 6.53 9.22 -26.23
CA LEU A 269 7.55 8.22 -26.55
C LEU A 269 7.63 8.04 -28.08
N PRO A 270 8.30 8.94 -28.83
CA PRO A 270 8.26 8.98 -30.30
C PRO A 270 8.74 7.71 -31.00
N GLU A 271 9.71 6.99 -30.42
CA GLU A 271 10.24 5.74 -30.95
C GLU A 271 9.39 4.51 -30.58
N SER A 272 8.28 4.72 -29.86
CA SER A 272 7.39 3.62 -29.46
C SER A 272 6.45 3.20 -30.59
N LYS A 273 6.08 1.91 -30.58
CA LYS A 273 5.21 1.30 -31.58
C LYS A 273 3.90 0.86 -30.93
N LEU A 274 2.77 1.26 -31.52
CA LEU A 274 1.44 0.84 -31.06
C LEU A 274 1.17 -0.60 -31.49
N VAL A 275 0.64 -1.39 -30.57
CA VAL A 275 0.24 -2.78 -30.81
C VAL A 275 -1.19 -2.98 -30.32
N LEU A 276 -2.10 -3.33 -31.23
CA LEU A 276 -3.47 -3.62 -30.83
C LEU A 276 -3.49 -4.92 -30.02
N ASP A 277 -4.15 -4.92 -28.86
CA ASP A 277 -4.25 -6.13 -28.05
C ASP A 277 -5.11 -7.20 -28.72
N LYS A 278 -4.76 -8.46 -28.50
CA LYS A 278 -5.41 -9.60 -29.18
C LYS A 278 -6.82 -9.82 -28.68
N PHE A 279 -7.12 -9.46 -27.43
CA PHE A 279 -8.42 -9.71 -26.83
C PHE A 279 -9.48 -8.81 -27.49
N HIS A 280 -9.25 -7.50 -27.52
CA HIS A 280 -10.20 -6.55 -28.12
C HIS A 280 -10.34 -6.76 -29.62
N LEU A 281 -9.26 -7.10 -30.33
CA LEU A 281 -9.32 -7.50 -31.73
C LEU A 281 -10.26 -8.69 -31.94
N ASN A 282 -10.06 -9.78 -31.18
CA ASN A 282 -10.88 -10.98 -31.28
C ASN A 282 -12.33 -10.72 -30.87
N LYS A 283 -12.55 -9.95 -29.81
CA LYS A 283 -13.88 -9.54 -29.35
C LYS A 283 -14.62 -8.78 -30.46
N ALA A 284 -13.98 -7.80 -31.09
CA ALA A 284 -14.56 -7.03 -32.19
C ALA A 284 -14.90 -7.91 -33.41
N ILE A 285 -14.04 -8.88 -33.74
CA ILE A 285 -14.30 -9.86 -34.82
C ILE A 285 -15.50 -10.75 -34.46
N LEU A 286 -15.55 -11.30 -33.25
CA LEU A 286 -16.62 -12.19 -32.81
C LEU A 286 -17.97 -11.46 -32.78
N GLU A 287 -18.02 -10.26 -32.22
CA GLU A 287 -19.26 -9.47 -32.11
C GLU A 287 -19.80 -9.03 -33.48
N SER A 288 -18.91 -8.61 -34.39
CA SER A 288 -19.28 -8.17 -35.74
C SER A 288 -19.70 -9.32 -36.66
N THR A 289 -19.13 -10.51 -36.48
CA THR A 289 -19.43 -11.71 -37.28
C THR A 289 -20.44 -12.64 -36.60
N ALA A 290 -21.09 -12.22 -35.50
CA ALA A 290 -21.98 -13.08 -34.71
C ALA A 290 -23.13 -13.67 -35.54
N ARG A 291 -23.68 -12.91 -36.49
CA ARG A 291 -24.76 -13.32 -37.40
C ARG A 291 -24.29 -13.79 -38.78
N GLN A 292 -23.00 -13.66 -39.06
CA GLN A 292 -22.36 -14.05 -40.32
C GLN A 292 -21.09 -14.88 -40.02
N PRO A 293 -21.20 -15.99 -39.26
CA PRO A 293 -20.04 -16.77 -38.79
C PRO A 293 -19.23 -17.37 -39.94
N GLU A 294 -19.84 -17.64 -41.08
CA GLU A 294 -19.20 -18.14 -42.30
C GLU A 294 -18.15 -17.17 -42.86
N LYS A 295 -18.31 -15.86 -42.61
CA LYS A 295 -17.36 -14.82 -43.05
C LYS A 295 -16.16 -14.66 -42.12
N ARG A 296 -16.27 -15.14 -40.87
CA ARG A 296 -15.25 -14.96 -39.82
C ARG A 296 -13.87 -15.50 -40.21
N ARG A 297 -13.82 -16.69 -40.82
CA ARG A 297 -12.55 -17.31 -41.24
C ARG A 297 -11.79 -16.45 -42.25
N TYR A 298 -12.51 -15.75 -43.13
CA TYR A 298 -11.89 -14.91 -44.16
C TYR A 298 -11.40 -13.58 -43.56
N ILE A 299 -12.11 -13.05 -42.56
CA ILE A 299 -11.62 -11.90 -41.77
C ILE A 299 -10.31 -12.24 -41.07
N TYR A 300 -10.24 -13.36 -40.35
CA TYR A 300 -9.00 -13.81 -39.71
C TYR A 300 -7.87 -13.99 -40.72
N ARG A 301 -8.16 -14.63 -41.86
CA ARG A 301 -7.16 -14.82 -42.93
C ARG A 301 -6.62 -13.48 -43.42
N ALA A 302 -7.49 -12.53 -43.74
CA ALA A 302 -7.09 -11.22 -44.24
C ALA A 302 -6.19 -10.46 -43.24
N ILE A 303 -6.51 -10.52 -41.95
CA ILE A 303 -5.70 -9.90 -40.88
C ILE A 303 -4.34 -10.61 -40.74
N ASN A 304 -4.32 -11.94 -40.69
CA ASN A 304 -3.09 -12.71 -40.50
C ASN A 304 -2.13 -12.64 -41.70
N THR A 305 -2.63 -12.28 -42.89
CA THR A 305 -1.81 -12.14 -44.11
C THR A 305 -1.61 -10.68 -44.53
N ASN A 306 -1.88 -9.72 -43.64
CA ASN A 306 -1.74 -8.27 -43.91
C ASN A 306 -2.50 -7.79 -45.17
N ASP A 307 -3.63 -8.42 -45.53
CA ASP A 307 -4.40 -8.10 -46.73
C ASP A 307 -5.59 -7.18 -46.43
N LEU A 308 -5.32 -5.88 -46.38
CA LEU A 308 -6.31 -4.83 -46.13
C LEU A 308 -7.41 -4.81 -47.21
N ASN A 309 -7.08 -5.17 -48.44
CA ASN A 309 -8.03 -5.14 -49.56
C ASN A 309 -9.05 -6.26 -49.42
N SER A 310 -8.60 -7.48 -49.11
CA SER A 310 -9.49 -8.60 -48.79
C SER A 310 -10.35 -8.29 -47.56
N PHE A 311 -9.78 -7.72 -46.49
CA PHE A 311 -10.56 -7.29 -45.34
C PHE A 311 -11.67 -6.31 -45.73
N LYS A 312 -11.33 -5.26 -46.51
CA LYS A 312 -12.30 -4.26 -46.98
C LYS A 312 -13.40 -4.91 -47.82
N LYS A 313 -13.06 -5.83 -48.73
CA LYS A 313 -14.02 -6.56 -49.56
C LYS A 313 -15.00 -7.38 -48.72
N ILE A 314 -14.51 -8.23 -47.82
CA ILE A 314 -15.35 -9.07 -46.97
C ILE A 314 -16.23 -8.20 -46.05
N SER A 315 -15.68 -7.13 -45.47
CA SER A 315 -16.45 -6.21 -44.63
C SER A 315 -17.56 -5.49 -45.40
N PHE A 316 -17.37 -5.23 -46.70
CA PHE A 316 -18.39 -4.65 -47.56
C PHE A 316 -19.49 -5.67 -47.90
N GLU A 317 -19.12 -6.92 -48.21
CA GLU A 317 -20.07 -8.02 -48.36
C GLU A 317 -20.89 -8.22 -47.07
N MET A 318 -20.25 -8.13 -45.90
CA MET A 318 -20.95 -8.18 -44.61
C MET A 318 -22.00 -7.07 -44.46
N LEU A 319 -21.71 -5.86 -44.93
CA LEU A 319 -22.64 -4.73 -44.89
C LEU A 319 -23.84 -4.89 -45.83
N ASN A 320 -23.65 -5.55 -46.98
CA ASN A 320 -24.72 -5.82 -47.93
C ASN A 320 -25.66 -6.91 -47.42
N ASP A 321 -25.12 -7.90 -46.72
CA ASP A 321 -25.88 -9.04 -46.19
C ASP A 321 -26.43 -8.77 -44.77
N ALA A 322 -26.27 -7.55 -44.24
CA ALA A 322 -26.75 -7.18 -42.92
C ALA A 322 -28.29 -7.21 -42.86
N LEU A 323 -28.84 -7.91 -41.85
CA LEU A 323 -30.29 -8.11 -41.72
C LEU A 323 -31.05 -6.88 -41.25
N ASP A 324 -30.42 -6.06 -40.42
CA ASP A 324 -31.03 -4.87 -39.82
C ASP A 324 -30.01 -3.73 -39.64
N GLU A 325 -30.51 -2.52 -39.35
CA GLU A 325 -29.66 -1.34 -39.19
C GLU A 325 -28.72 -1.45 -37.96
N LYS A 326 -29.07 -2.26 -36.95
CA LYS A 326 -28.22 -2.49 -35.77
C LYS A 326 -26.99 -3.30 -36.14
N GLU A 327 -27.16 -4.35 -36.93
CA GLU A 327 -26.07 -5.14 -37.51
C GLU A 327 -25.24 -4.30 -38.47
N ARG A 328 -25.89 -3.54 -39.35
CA ARG A 328 -25.21 -2.64 -40.29
C ARG A 328 -24.32 -1.62 -39.57
N ARG A 329 -24.81 -1.01 -38.49
CA ARG A 329 -24.04 -0.08 -37.65
C ARG A 329 -22.84 -0.78 -37.00
N ARG A 330 -23.04 -1.96 -36.41
CA ARG A 330 -21.95 -2.75 -35.81
C ARG A 330 -20.84 -3.08 -36.80
N ILE A 331 -21.19 -3.47 -38.02
CA ILE A 331 -20.21 -3.79 -39.07
C ILE A 331 -19.49 -2.52 -39.54
N LYS A 332 -20.18 -1.38 -39.66
CA LYS A 332 -19.54 -0.08 -39.96
C LYS A 332 -18.53 0.30 -38.89
N ASP A 333 -18.90 0.15 -37.61
CA ASP A 333 -18.03 0.45 -36.47
C ASP A 333 -16.82 -0.47 -36.44
N PHE A 334 -17.02 -1.78 -36.64
CA PHE A 334 -15.94 -2.76 -36.78
C PHE A 334 -14.99 -2.42 -37.92
N ARG A 335 -15.51 -2.12 -39.12
CA ARG A 335 -14.69 -1.74 -40.28
C ARG A 335 -13.85 -0.51 -39.98
N ARG A 336 -14.44 0.52 -39.38
CA ARG A 336 -13.72 1.74 -38.96
C ARG A 336 -12.66 1.43 -37.91
N TYR A 337 -12.98 0.61 -36.91
CA TYR A 337 -12.06 0.22 -35.85
C TYR A 337 -10.82 -0.50 -36.38
N ILE A 338 -11.00 -1.51 -37.23
CA ILE A 338 -9.89 -2.28 -37.82
C ILE A 338 -9.07 -1.42 -38.77
N THR A 339 -9.71 -0.62 -39.63
CA THR A 339 -8.98 0.24 -40.57
C THR A 339 -8.16 1.32 -39.87
N ASN A 340 -8.70 1.93 -38.80
CA ASN A 340 -7.99 2.94 -38.02
C ASN A 340 -6.83 2.36 -37.20
N ASN A 341 -6.86 1.07 -36.88
CA ASN A 341 -5.81 0.37 -36.12
C ASN A 341 -4.99 -0.57 -37.01
N TRP A 342 -5.04 -0.44 -38.34
CA TRP A 342 -4.47 -1.45 -39.23
C TRP A 342 -2.98 -1.68 -38.99
N GLN A 343 -2.19 -0.60 -38.88
CA GLN A 343 -0.75 -0.69 -38.61
C GLN A 343 -0.45 -1.35 -37.26
N SER A 344 -1.21 -1.00 -36.20
CA SER A 344 -1.01 -1.61 -34.87
C SER A 344 -1.50 -3.05 -34.79
N ILE A 345 -2.31 -3.51 -35.75
CA ILE A 345 -2.70 -4.92 -35.90
C ILE A 345 -1.59 -5.69 -36.63
N THR A 346 -1.09 -5.17 -37.75
CA THR A 346 -0.17 -5.91 -38.63
C THR A 346 1.25 -6.00 -38.11
N ILE A 347 1.67 -5.10 -37.22
CA ILE A 347 3.00 -5.14 -36.58
C ILE A 347 3.31 -6.50 -35.94
N ARG A 348 2.29 -7.22 -35.45
CA ARG A 348 2.44 -8.57 -34.87
C ARG A 348 2.90 -9.64 -35.87
N ASN A 349 2.73 -9.37 -37.16
CA ASN A 349 3.19 -10.24 -38.24
C ASN A 349 4.57 -9.83 -38.76
N GLU A 350 5.08 -8.68 -38.32
CA GLU A 350 6.31 -8.05 -38.80
C GLU A 350 7.43 -8.11 -37.74
N GLU A 351 7.07 -8.00 -36.46
CA GLU A 351 8.00 -7.91 -35.32
C GLU A 351 7.57 -8.82 -34.16
N ASP A 352 8.54 -9.26 -33.35
CA ASP A 352 8.27 -9.92 -32.06
C ASP A 352 7.95 -8.88 -30.98
N CYS A 353 6.71 -8.40 -31.01
CA CYS A 353 6.19 -7.42 -30.05
C CYS A 353 5.73 -8.04 -28.71
N GLY A 354 5.99 -9.33 -28.48
CA GLY A 354 5.58 -10.05 -27.29
C GLY A 354 4.06 -10.21 -27.10
N SER A 355 3.68 -10.81 -25.97
CA SER A 355 2.29 -10.94 -25.53
C SER A 355 1.93 -9.91 -24.47
N SER A 356 0.72 -9.34 -24.57
CA SER A 356 0.13 -8.44 -23.59
C SER A 356 -1.11 -9.04 -22.96
N SER A 357 -1.47 -8.55 -21.77
CA SER A 357 -2.71 -8.90 -21.08
C SER A 357 -3.29 -7.71 -20.30
N PRO A 358 -3.68 -6.61 -20.99
CA PRO A 358 -4.16 -5.41 -20.32
C PRO A 358 -5.38 -5.68 -19.42
N GLU A 359 -6.32 -6.51 -19.88
CA GLU A 359 -7.48 -6.94 -19.07
C GLU A 359 -7.06 -7.68 -17.79
N GLY A 360 -6.01 -8.51 -17.87
CA GLY A 360 -5.46 -9.22 -16.73
C GLY A 360 -4.88 -8.25 -15.69
N HIS A 361 -4.20 -7.21 -16.16
CA HIS A 361 -3.68 -6.13 -15.32
C HIS A 361 -4.80 -5.31 -14.68
N VAL A 362 -5.79 -4.87 -15.46
CA VAL A 362 -6.97 -4.14 -14.96
C VAL A 362 -7.71 -4.95 -13.90
N SER A 363 -8.00 -6.22 -14.19
CA SER A 363 -8.67 -7.14 -13.29
C SER A 363 -7.91 -7.33 -11.97
N HIS A 364 -6.59 -7.56 -12.06
CA HIS A 364 -5.74 -7.78 -10.90
C HIS A 364 -5.58 -6.53 -10.04
N VAL A 365 -5.26 -5.39 -10.65
CA VAL A 365 -4.88 -4.16 -9.93
C VAL A 365 -6.11 -3.35 -9.52
N LEU A 366 -7.03 -3.11 -10.45
CA LEU A 366 -8.18 -2.23 -10.24
C LEU A 366 -9.42 -3.04 -9.84
N SER A 367 -9.91 -3.91 -10.72
CA SER A 367 -11.27 -4.45 -10.56
C SER A 367 -11.44 -5.31 -9.33
N SER A 368 -10.42 -6.10 -8.96
CA SER A 368 -10.41 -6.92 -7.74
C SER A 368 -10.75 -6.12 -6.47
N ARG A 369 -10.41 -4.82 -6.43
CA ARG A 369 -10.66 -3.95 -5.28
C ARG A 369 -11.71 -2.87 -5.53
N LEU A 370 -11.91 -2.43 -6.77
CA LEU A 370 -12.62 -1.18 -7.10
C LEU A 370 -13.99 -1.39 -7.77
N SER A 371 -14.20 -2.49 -8.51
CA SER A 371 -15.40 -2.64 -9.36
C SER A 371 -16.01 -4.05 -9.41
N SER A 372 -15.28 -5.11 -9.07
CA SER A 372 -15.76 -6.52 -9.14
C SER A 372 -16.92 -6.86 -8.20
N ARG A 373 -17.22 -5.98 -7.24
CA ARG A 373 -18.36 -6.07 -6.33
C ARG A 373 -19.07 -4.72 -6.27
N PRO A 374 -20.39 -4.68 -6.03
CA PRO A 374 -21.13 -3.43 -5.90
C PRO A 374 -20.50 -2.51 -4.84
N MET A 375 -19.94 -1.39 -5.29
CA MET A 375 -19.36 -0.35 -4.45
C MET A 375 -19.39 0.98 -5.18
N ALA A 376 -19.26 2.07 -4.42
CA ALA A 376 -19.24 3.41 -4.97
C ALA A 376 -18.17 4.25 -4.26
N TRP A 377 -17.43 5.03 -5.04
CA TRP A 377 -16.28 5.79 -4.56
C TRP A 377 -16.51 7.29 -4.60
N SER A 378 -16.04 8.00 -3.59
CA SER A 378 -15.76 9.44 -3.72
C SER A 378 -14.54 9.63 -4.62
N ARG A 379 -14.46 10.72 -5.38
CA ARG A 379 -13.29 11.02 -6.25
C ARG A 379 -11.96 10.94 -5.50
N LYS A 380 -11.90 11.54 -4.30
CA LYS A 380 -10.72 11.50 -3.42
C LYS A 380 -10.30 10.06 -3.04
N GLY A 381 -11.30 9.25 -2.65
CA GLY A 381 -11.07 7.85 -2.28
C GLY A 381 -10.66 6.98 -3.47
N LEU A 382 -11.22 7.24 -4.65
CA LEU A 382 -10.85 6.54 -5.89
C LEU A 382 -9.40 6.85 -6.25
N LYS A 383 -9.01 8.14 -6.29
CA LYS A 383 -7.63 8.57 -6.56
C LYS A 383 -6.62 7.91 -5.62
N ALA A 384 -6.89 7.96 -4.32
CA ALA A 384 -5.97 7.40 -3.32
C ALA A 384 -5.90 5.87 -3.37
N MET A 385 -7.03 5.19 -3.53
CA MET A 385 -7.05 3.73 -3.57
C MET A 385 -6.43 3.18 -4.86
N SER A 386 -6.72 3.77 -6.03
CA SER A 386 -6.15 3.30 -7.30
C SER A 386 -4.63 3.49 -7.34
N ALA A 387 -4.12 4.62 -6.86
CA ALA A 387 -2.68 4.85 -6.68
C ALA A 387 -2.04 3.86 -5.70
N LEU A 388 -2.69 3.60 -4.55
CA LEU A 388 -2.21 2.60 -3.58
C LEU A 388 -2.17 1.18 -4.17
N ARG A 389 -3.20 0.80 -4.94
CA ARG A 389 -3.26 -0.50 -5.63
C ARG A 389 -2.12 -0.64 -6.62
N ALA A 390 -1.93 0.36 -7.48
CA ALA A 390 -0.83 0.40 -8.44
C ALA A 390 0.52 0.25 -7.74
N TYR A 391 0.75 1.02 -6.66
CA TYR A 391 1.98 0.96 -5.88
C TYR A 391 2.24 -0.44 -5.26
N ILE A 392 1.26 -1.03 -4.59
CA ILE A 392 1.41 -2.36 -3.96
C ILE A 392 1.62 -3.45 -5.02
N CYS A 393 0.85 -3.42 -6.11
CA CYS A 393 0.99 -4.38 -7.21
C CYS A 393 2.31 -4.24 -7.97
N SER A 394 2.98 -3.08 -7.87
CA SER A 394 4.36 -2.86 -8.37
C SER A 394 5.44 -3.37 -7.41
N GLY A 395 5.07 -4.05 -6.32
CA GLY A 395 5.98 -4.51 -5.28
C GLY A 395 6.29 -3.46 -4.19
N GLY A 396 5.62 -2.32 -4.21
CA GLY A 396 5.77 -1.27 -3.21
C GLY A 396 5.27 -1.70 -1.82
N LYS A 397 6.04 -1.38 -0.79
CA LYS A 397 5.66 -1.56 0.62
C LYS A 397 5.29 -0.23 1.23
N VAL A 398 4.17 -0.17 1.93
CA VAL A 398 3.74 1.08 2.58
C VAL A 398 4.66 1.33 3.78
N THR A 399 5.15 2.56 3.91
CA THR A 399 6.06 3.00 4.96
C THR A 399 5.52 4.23 5.67
N SER A 400 6.20 4.63 6.75
CA SER A 400 5.80 5.80 7.53
C SER A 400 5.81 7.11 6.73
N GLU A 401 6.62 7.22 5.67
CA GLU A 401 6.73 8.43 4.85
C GLU A 401 5.45 8.71 4.07
N GLN A 402 4.80 7.66 3.55
CA GLN A 402 3.60 7.78 2.72
C GLN A 402 2.34 8.08 3.53
N VAL A 403 2.37 7.84 4.85
CA VAL A 403 1.25 8.08 5.77
C VAL A 403 1.42 9.36 6.60
N LYS A 404 2.53 10.10 6.44
CA LYS A 404 2.73 11.42 7.05
C LYS A 404 1.83 12.46 6.36
N LYS A 405 1.32 13.42 7.13
CA LYS A 405 0.55 14.56 6.60
C LYS A 405 1.49 15.62 6.02
N LYS A 406 1.15 16.17 4.85
CA LYS A 406 1.93 17.21 4.13
C LYS A 406 2.15 18.50 4.95
N ASP A 407 1.23 18.86 5.83
CA ASP A 407 1.33 20.09 6.65
C ASP A 407 2.55 20.14 7.59
N GLN A 408 3.31 19.04 7.70
CA GLN A 408 4.51 18.94 8.52
C GLN A 408 5.82 19.17 7.75
N GLU A 409 5.81 19.28 6.42
CA GLU A 409 7.01 19.59 5.64
C GLU A 409 7.51 21.04 5.89
N GLY A 410 6.61 21.94 6.35
CA GLY A 410 6.96 23.32 6.73
C GLY A 410 7.36 23.54 8.19
N GLU A 411 7.07 22.61 9.10
CA GLU A 411 7.61 22.64 10.48
C GLU A 411 8.97 21.94 10.45
N ASN A 412 10.05 22.67 10.10
CA ASN A 412 11.44 22.18 10.09
C ASN A 412 11.68 21.12 11.18
N ALA A 413 12.04 19.90 10.77
CA ALA A 413 12.43 18.83 11.70
C ALA A 413 13.58 19.26 12.63
N ASP A 414 14.39 20.24 12.20
CA ASP A 414 15.44 20.90 12.98
C ASP A 414 14.94 21.73 14.17
N LYS A 415 13.65 22.08 14.25
CA LYS A 415 13.05 22.83 15.36
C LYS A 415 12.45 21.95 16.47
N ARG A 416 12.64 20.63 16.39
CA ARG A 416 12.18 19.69 17.42
C ARG A 416 13.24 19.55 18.51
N HIS A 417 12.81 19.55 19.77
CA HIS A 417 13.70 19.30 20.88
C HIS A 417 14.12 17.83 20.89
N LYS A 418 15.37 17.54 20.50
CA LYS A 418 15.97 16.22 20.71
C LYS A 418 16.43 16.09 22.16
N PHE A 419 15.77 15.23 22.94
CA PHE A 419 16.18 14.90 24.30
C PHE A 419 17.01 13.61 24.31
N THR A 420 18.17 13.67 24.94
CA THR A 420 18.91 12.47 25.34
C THR A 420 18.47 12.14 26.77
N LEU A 421 17.66 11.10 26.94
CA LEU A 421 17.16 10.69 28.25
C LEU A 421 18.07 9.59 28.81
N ASN A 422 18.69 9.83 29.97
CA ASN A 422 19.42 8.78 30.67
C ASN A 422 18.45 7.85 31.43
N LEU A 423 17.67 7.06 30.67
CA LEU A 423 16.77 6.05 31.21
C LEU A 423 17.51 4.75 31.59
N GLY A 424 18.76 4.59 31.15
CA GLY A 424 19.59 3.41 31.41
C GLY A 424 19.75 3.11 32.89
N ASP A 425 19.96 4.15 33.71
CA ASP A 425 20.11 3.98 35.17
C ASP A 425 18.82 3.47 35.82
N ILE A 426 17.65 3.93 35.35
CA ILE A 426 16.34 3.52 35.88
C ILE A 426 16.06 2.07 35.49
N PHE A 427 16.09 1.75 34.19
CA PHE A 427 15.76 0.41 33.70
C PHE A 427 16.83 -0.63 34.05
N GLY A 428 18.11 -0.26 34.02
CA GLY A 428 19.22 -1.12 34.44
C GLY A 428 19.09 -1.54 35.90
N SER A 429 18.75 -0.59 36.78
CA SER A 429 18.53 -0.90 38.20
C SER A 429 17.31 -1.82 38.45
N VAL A 430 16.25 -1.72 37.63
CA VAL A 430 15.10 -2.63 37.65
C VAL A 430 15.54 -4.03 37.22
N ALA A 431 16.28 -4.15 36.11
CA ALA A 431 16.76 -5.42 35.60
C ALA A 431 17.62 -6.18 36.63
N SER A 432 18.52 -5.48 37.34
CA SER A 432 19.32 -6.07 38.43
C SER A 432 18.47 -6.58 39.61
N GLU A 433 17.38 -5.89 39.96
CA GLU A 433 16.48 -6.29 41.04
C GLU A 433 15.49 -7.40 40.62
N LEU A 434 15.10 -7.47 39.35
CA LEU A 434 14.35 -8.61 38.81
C LEU A 434 15.13 -9.92 38.96
N GLY A 435 16.46 -9.87 38.77
CA GLY A 435 17.37 -10.98 39.08
C GLY A 435 17.37 -11.41 40.56
N CYS A 436 16.79 -10.59 41.45
CA CYS A 436 16.65 -10.86 42.88
C CYS A 436 15.23 -11.25 43.32
N ILE A 437 14.24 -11.34 42.41
CA ILE A 437 12.86 -11.71 42.76
C ILE A 437 12.81 -13.09 43.42
N THR A 438 12.26 -13.14 44.62
CA THR A 438 12.19 -14.34 45.47
C THR A 438 11.39 -15.48 44.86
N VAL A 439 10.40 -15.21 43.99
CA VAL A 439 9.67 -16.24 43.22
C VAL A 439 10.58 -17.06 42.30
N LEU A 440 11.67 -16.46 41.79
CA LEU A 440 12.71 -17.15 41.04
C LEU A 440 13.75 -17.85 41.95
N LYS A 441 13.72 -17.59 43.27
CA LYS A 441 14.54 -18.25 44.30
C LYS A 441 13.79 -19.29 45.14
N THR A 442 12.47 -19.25 45.20
CA THR A 442 11.65 -20.24 45.91
C THR A 442 11.62 -21.52 45.09
N GLY A 443 12.56 -22.42 45.38
CA GLY A 443 12.82 -23.68 44.69
C GLY A 443 11.70 -24.72 44.75
N LYS A 444 10.47 -24.36 44.36
CA LYS A 444 9.53 -25.35 43.82
C LYS A 444 9.85 -25.52 42.35
N VAL A 445 10.56 -26.60 42.04
CA VAL A 445 10.88 -27.01 40.67
C VAL A 445 9.58 -27.40 39.97
N THR A 446 9.01 -26.47 39.20
CA THR A 446 7.97 -26.77 38.21
C THR A 446 8.63 -26.88 36.83
N PRO A 447 8.05 -27.60 35.85
CA PRO A 447 8.61 -27.68 34.50
C PRO A 447 8.89 -26.29 33.87
N LEU A 448 8.07 -25.29 34.21
CA LEU A 448 8.22 -23.91 33.78
C LEU A 448 9.42 -23.20 34.41
N TYR A 449 9.76 -23.52 35.68
CA TYR A 449 10.95 -23.00 36.36
C TYR A 449 12.23 -23.41 35.62
N THR A 450 12.28 -24.64 35.11
CA THR A 450 13.42 -25.15 34.32
C THR A 450 13.55 -24.38 32.99
N SER A 451 12.43 -24.10 32.31
CA SER A 451 12.41 -23.32 31.06
C SER A 451 12.81 -21.86 31.25
N LEU A 452 12.35 -21.21 32.32
CA LEU A 452 12.70 -19.82 32.63
C LEU A 452 14.15 -19.67 33.12
N LYS A 453 14.68 -20.66 33.85
CA LYS A 453 16.08 -20.65 34.30
C LYS A 453 17.07 -20.77 33.13
N GLY A 454 16.68 -21.46 32.05
CA GLY A 454 17.43 -21.52 30.80
C GLY A 454 17.63 -20.13 30.18
N ILE A 455 16.56 -19.32 30.13
CA ILE A 455 16.59 -17.95 29.59
C ILE A 455 17.50 -17.02 30.39
N CYS A 456 17.60 -17.20 31.71
CA CYS A 456 18.48 -16.38 32.55
C CYS A 456 19.99 -16.71 32.42
N HIS A 457 20.36 -17.87 31.86
CA HIS A 457 21.75 -18.33 31.79
C HIS A 457 22.28 -18.52 30.37
N SER A 458 21.41 -18.58 29.35
CA SER A 458 21.81 -18.46 27.96
C SER A 458 21.72 -16.99 27.55
N GLY A 459 22.87 -16.30 27.52
CA GLY A 459 23.00 -15.11 26.69
C GLY A 459 22.56 -15.48 25.27
N PHE A 460 21.47 -14.89 24.80
CA PHE A 460 21.09 -15.00 23.40
C PHE A 460 22.09 -14.17 22.59
N ASP A 461 23.09 -14.85 22.03
CA ASP A 461 23.66 -14.44 20.75
C ASP A 461 22.56 -14.65 19.70
N PHE A 462 22.02 -13.54 19.20
CA PHE A 462 21.37 -13.45 17.90
C PHE A 462 22.27 -12.62 16.98
#